data_AF-A0A7R9IYE9-F1
#
_entry.id   AF-A0A7R9IYE9-F1
#
_cell.length_a   1.000
_cell.length_b   1.000
_cell.length_c   1.000
_cell.angle_alpha   90.00
_cell.angle_beta   90.00
_cell.angle_gamma   90.00
#
_symmetry.space_group_name_H-M   'P 1'
#
loop_
_entity.id
_entity.type
_entity.pdbx_description
1 polymer ?
#
loop_
_entity_poly.entity_id
_entity_poly.type
_entity_poly.pdbx_seq_one_letter_code
_entity_poly.pdbx_strand_id
1 'polypeptide(L)'
;MEMVVESNFDKLSTPMGLIPLSTGKPPEGLGLSLLVTRLVASSRLRPSPSGDLHPLTVALLVRTVLKELQELGTFEEHAILVQLDGRLHTDDRLAIKDITKQMKLEELVDDKIFMSFAGKTTPSSPDRDTNLDLPVLSSRAQHDKRAPICVVGVTARLDVTELLEKRVKSRFSHRQVFLFPPADKKVGFKARLTLLEKLLLLPMTEPLEPVYVHCWNEHVLSIVADPEVRHVCKRLYDSDQSERTFRTFLAQIISKLDIDHMTLEASDFTSTFTAFFRDTMVDVLTGLSVLEICLVIAMKHQTEIYDGDPLNFEMVLQRYLKFVSQNSSAETVQRPVLLKAFEHLKSLEIITPIGKTNKEIQKEYRLHRFLVTSDQVNEAVKKFPGLPTDILLQYTFVESSQ
;
A
#
# COMPACT_ATOMS: atom_id res chain seq x y z
N MET A 1 -15.89 -2.42 -0.44
CA MET A 1 -17.13 -2.57 0.34
C MET A 1 -17.84 -3.75 -0.26
N GLU A 2 -17.82 -4.87 0.43
CA GLU A 2 -18.52 -6.07 -0.02
C GLU A 2 -19.89 -6.06 0.65
N MET A 3 -20.93 -6.26 -0.14
CA MET A 3 -22.32 -6.33 0.30
C MET A 3 -22.77 -7.77 0.06
N VAL A 4 -23.09 -8.49 1.12
CA VAL A 4 -23.66 -9.84 1.05
C VAL A 4 -25.15 -9.69 1.32
N VAL A 5 -26.00 -10.05 0.35
CA VAL A 5 -27.44 -10.11 0.55
C VAL A 5 -27.79 -11.57 0.86
N GLU A 6 -28.20 -11.86 2.09
CA GLU A 6 -28.67 -13.19 2.51
C GLU A 6 -30.19 -13.27 2.35
N SER A 7 -30.72 -14.48 2.11
CA SER A 7 -32.15 -14.76 2.26
C SER A 7 -32.37 -16.04 3.08
N ASN A 8 -32.94 -15.86 4.28
CA ASN A 8 -33.45 -16.86 5.24
C ASN A 8 -32.60 -18.13 5.49
N PHE A 9 -31.96 -18.19 6.66
CA PHE A 9 -31.62 -19.45 7.31
C PHE A 9 -32.15 -19.46 8.76
N ASP A 10 -33.16 -20.30 8.99
CA ASP A 10 -33.53 -20.76 10.32
C ASP A 10 -32.84 -22.11 10.55
N LYS A 11 -32.17 -22.24 11.71
CA LYS A 11 -31.51 -23.44 12.27
C LYS A 11 -30.11 -23.74 11.73
N LEU A 12 -29.09 -23.38 12.51
CA LEU A 12 -28.00 -24.27 12.91
C LEU A 12 -27.25 -23.65 14.11
N SER A 13 -27.44 -24.24 15.27
CA SER A 13 -26.73 -23.97 16.50
C SER A 13 -25.51 -24.88 16.61
N THR A 14 -24.28 -24.36 16.52
CA THR A 14 -23.18 -24.61 17.50
C THR A 14 -21.90 -23.84 17.18
N PRO A 15 -21.20 -23.24 18.17
CA PRO A 15 -19.97 -22.47 18.02
C PRO A 15 -18.71 -23.16 18.60
N MET A 16 -17.52 -22.72 18.20
CA MET A 16 -16.24 -22.96 18.90
C MET A 16 -15.65 -21.58 19.26
N GLY A 17 -15.44 -21.17 20.53
CA GLY A 17 -15.72 -21.78 21.81
C GLY A 17 -15.45 -20.82 23.00
N LEU A 18 -16.06 -21.17 24.15
CA LEU A 18 -15.74 -20.84 25.56
C LEU A 18 -16.06 -19.45 26.16
N ILE A 19 -17.24 -19.33 26.80
CA ILE A 19 -17.48 -18.83 28.20
C ILE A 19 -18.77 -19.55 28.74
N PRO A 20 -18.87 -20.00 30.01
CA PRO A 20 -19.92 -20.94 30.47
C PRO A 20 -21.20 -20.30 31.08
N LEU A 21 -22.33 -21.00 30.83
CA LEU A 21 -23.61 -21.17 31.56
C LEU A 21 -24.05 -20.16 32.66
N SER A 22 -25.27 -19.59 32.54
CA SER A 22 -26.44 -20.04 33.34
C SER A 22 -27.78 -19.35 32.95
N THR A 23 -28.85 -20.17 32.98
CA THR A 23 -30.30 -19.86 33.14
C THR A 23 -31.09 -19.03 32.10
N GLY A 24 -32.04 -19.70 31.42
CA GLY A 24 -33.47 -19.32 31.48
C GLY A 24 -34.09 -18.47 30.36
N LYS A 25 -34.71 -19.15 29.37
CA LYS A 25 -35.70 -18.69 28.35
C LYS A 25 -35.22 -17.74 27.23
N PRO A 26 -35.67 -17.95 25.97
CA PRO A 26 -35.35 -17.07 24.85
C PRO A 26 -36.24 -15.81 24.89
N PRO A 27 -35.71 -14.60 24.64
CA PRO A 27 -36.53 -13.46 24.30
C PRO A 27 -37.00 -13.61 22.85
N GLU A 28 -38.30 -13.72 22.67
CA GLU A 28 -38.98 -13.56 21.39
C GLU A 28 -38.69 -12.14 20.85
N GLY A 29 -38.32 -12.05 19.56
CA GLY A 29 -38.18 -10.77 18.86
C GLY A 29 -36.77 -10.45 18.34
N LEU A 30 -36.22 -11.27 17.44
CA LEU A 30 -35.07 -10.86 16.63
C LEU A 30 -35.56 -10.27 15.30
N GLY A 31 -35.84 -8.97 15.32
CA GLY A 31 -35.89 -8.17 14.10
C GLY A 31 -34.51 -8.18 13.45
N LEU A 32 -34.43 -8.74 12.23
CA LEU A 32 -33.24 -8.76 11.38
C LEU A 32 -32.71 -7.33 11.18
N SER A 33 -31.63 -6.99 11.89
CA SER A 33 -30.94 -5.71 11.76
C SER A 33 -29.74 -5.88 10.83
N LEU A 34 -29.55 -4.87 9.97
CA LEU A 34 -28.44 -4.70 9.04
C LEU A 34 -27.10 -4.98 9.75
N LEU A 35 -26.52 -6.17 9.52
CA LEU A 35 -25.30 -6.60 10.18
C LEU A 35 -24.11 -6.03 9.41
N VAL A 36 -23.80 -4.76 9.67
CA VAL A 36 -22.59 -4.12 9.13
C VAL A 36 -21.41 -4.55 10.00
N THR A 37 -20.64 -5.54 9.60
CA THR A 37 -19.41 -5.92 10.31
C THR A 37 -18.23 -5.32 9.57
N ARG A 38 -17.50 -4.43 10.24
CA ARG A 38 -16.35 -3.75 9.64
C ARG A 38 -15.04 -4.39 10.08
N LEU A 39 -14.14 -4.67 9.13
CA LEU A 39 -12.75 -5.03 9.41
C LEU A 39 -11.85 -3.82 9.12
N VAL A 40 -11.19 -3.33 10.17
CA VAL A 40 -10.26 -2.21 10.13
C VAL A 40 -8.87 -2.77 10.36
N ALA A 41 -7.99 -2.70 9.35
CA ALA A 41 -6.58 -2.93 9.59
C ALA A 41 -6.01 -1.70 10.30
N SER A 42 -5.25 -1.91 11.37
CA SER A 42 -4.60 -0.84 12.10
C SER A 42 -3.23 -1.28 12.61
N SER A 43 -2.29 -0.35 12.59
CA SER A 43 -1.02 -0.41 13.30
C SER A 43 -1.07 0.60 14.44
N ARG A 44 -1.00 0.16 15.71
CA ARG A 44 -0.72 1.07 16.85
C ARG A 44 0.71 0.84 17.33
N LEU A 45 1.61 1.75 16.96
CA LEU A 45 2.52 2.53 17.82
C LEU A 45 3.70 3.07 16.99
N ARG A 46 3.77 4.42 16.91
CA ARG A 46 4.69 5.32 16.18
C ARG A 46 4.31 5.66 14.73
N PRO A 47 4.41 6.94 14.34
CA PRO A 47 4.43 7.33 12.93
C PRO A 47 5.78 6.91 12.37
N SER A 48 5.85 5.70 11.83
CA SER A 48 6.89 5.30 10.88
C SER A 48 6.25 5.29 9.49
N PRO A 49 6.92 5.75 8.42
CA PRO A 49 6.26 6.05 7.14
C PRO A 49 5.76 4.84 6.33
N SER A 50 5.88 3.59 6.82
CA SER A 50 5.70 2.42 5.94
C SER A 50 5.16 1.15 6.62
N GLY A 51 4.80 1.18 7.90
CA GLY A 51 4.35 -0.01 8.64
C GLY A 51 2.84 -0.24 8.62
N ASP A 52 2.20 -0.20 7.45
CA ASP A 52 0.77 -0.49 7.34
C ASP A 52 0.52 -1.99 7.46
N LEU A 53 -0.43 -2.40 8.32
CA LEU A 53 -1.11 -3.67 8.10
C LEU A 53 -1.89 -3.51 6.79
N HIS A 54 -1.30 -4.00 5.71
CA HIS A 54 -1.75 -3.67 4.36
C HIS A 54 -3.24 -4.07 4.17
N PRO A 55 -4.10 -3.22 3.57
CA PRO A 55 -5.50 -3.54 3.25
C PRO A 55 -5.70 -4.86 2.50
N LEU A 56 -4.64 -5.37 1.86
CA LEU A 56 -4.63 -6.64 1.14
C LEU A 56 -4.71 -7.83 2.10
N THR A 57 -4.09 -7.78 3.28
CA THR A 57 -4.20 -8.88 4.26
C THR A 57 -5.63 -8.99 4.78
N VAL A 58 -6.33 -7.86 4.95
CA VAL A 58 -7.74 -7.84 5.33
C VAL A 58 -8.63 -8.33 4.19
N ALA A 59 -8.39 -7.84 2.97
CA ALA A 59 -9.12 -8.31 1.79
C ALA A 59 -8.89 -9.81 1.54
N LEU A 60 -7.67 -10.32 1.78
CA LEU A 60 -7.35 -11.75 1.72
C LEU A 60 -8.12 -12.53 2.79
N LEU A 61 -8.16 -12.04 4.03
CA LEU A 61 -8.95 -12.69 5.08
C LEU A 61 -10.42 -12.81 4.68
N VAL A 62 -11.01 -11.71 4.22
CA VAL A 62 -12.42 -11.70 3.78
C VAL A 62 -12.62 -12.66 2.60
N ARG A 63 -11.73 -12.64 1.61
CA ARG A 63 -11.77 -13.56 0.47
C ARG A 63 -11.62 -15.03 0.87
N THR A 64 -10.73 -15.34 1.82
CA THR A 64 -10.56 -16.71 2.32
C THR A 64 -11.83 -17.19 3.00
N VAL A 65 -12.42 -16.37 3.88
CA VAL A 65 -13.70 -16.69 4.54
C VAL A 65 -14.82 -16.87 3.51
N LEU A 66 -14.91 -15.97 2.52
CA LEU A 66 -15.91 -16.09 1.44
C LEU A 66 -15.71 -17.36 0.62
N LYS A 67 -14.47 -17.73 0.33
CA LYS A 67 -14.14 -18.96 -0.40
C LYS A 67 -14.55 -20.20 0.41
N GLU A 68 -14.21 -20.24 1.70
CA GLU A 68 -14.62 -21.32 2.60
C GLU A 68 -16.16 -21.42 2.68
N LEU A 69 -16.88 -20.29 2.69
CA LEU A 69 -18.34 -20.28 2.66
C LEU A 69 -18.92 -20.77 1.34
N GLN A 70 -18.32 -20.41 0.20
CA GLN A 70 -18.72 -20.89 -1.12
C GLN A 70 -18.52 -22.41 -1.25
N GLU A 71 -17.45 -22.95 -0.67
CA GLU A 71 -17.16 -24.40 -0.66
C GLU A 71 -18.19 -25.22 0.12
N LEU A 72 -18.98 -24.61 1.01
CA LEU A 72 -20.06 -25.27 1.76
C LEU A 72 -21.32 -25.57 0.90
N GLY A 73 -21.34 -25.15 -0.36
CA GLY A 73 -22.39 -25.47 -1.36
C GLY A 73 -23.74 -24.79 -1.15
N THR A 74 -24.13 -24.51 0.09
CA THR A 74 -25.40 -23.86 0.44
C THR A 74 -25.38 -22.34 0.25
N PHE A 75 -24.20 -21.73 0.18
CA PHE A 75 -24.04 -20.28 0.13
C PHE A 75 -24.50 -19.69 -1.21
N GLU A 76 -24.14 -20.32 -2.33
CA GLU A 76 -24.50 -19.82 -3.67
C GLU A 76 -26.01 -19.92 -3.97
N GLU A 77 -26.72 -20.81 -3.29
CA GLU A 77 -28.17 -20.97 -3.42
C GLU A 77 -28.96 -19.91 -2.63
N HIS A 78 -28.40 -19.37 -1.55
CA HIS A 78 -29.13 -18.54 -0.58
C HIS A 78 -28.60 -17.10 -0.44
N ALA A 79 -27.42 -16.80 -1.00
CA ALA A 79 -26.77 -15.51 -0.88
C ALA A 79 -26.18 -15.01 -2.21
N ILE A 80 -26.29 -13.70 -2.43
CA ILE A 80 -25.63 -13.01 -3.54
C ILE A 80 -24.51 -12.14 -2.98
N LEU A 81 -23.29 -12.37 -3.46
CA LEU A 81 -22.13 -11.54 -3.14
C LEU A 81 -22.01 -10.40 -4.15
N VAL A 82 -21.97 -9.16 -3.65
CA VAL A 82 -21.71 -7.96 -4.44
C VAL A 82 -20.43 -7.30 -3.95
N GLN A 83 -19.43 -7.18 -4.82
CA GLN A 83 -18.13 -6.60 -4.49
C GLN A 83 -17.99 -5.21 -5.10
N LEU A 84 -17.76 -4.19 -4.27
CA LEU A 84 -17.49 -2.82 -4.71
C LEU A 84 -16.10 -2.36 -4.27
N ASP A 85 -15.37 -1.70 -5.17
CA ASP A 85 -14.12 -1.00 -4.85
C ASP A 85 -14.33 0.53 -4.92
N GLY A 86 -14.00 1.26 -3.86
CA GLY A 86 -14.10 2.73 -3.83
C GLY A 86 -13.10 3.45 -4.73
N ARG A 87 -12.12 2.74 -5.29
CA ARG A 87 -11.20 3.27 -6.32
C ARG A 87 -11.82 3.21 -7.72
N LEU A 88 -12.69 2.23 -7.97
CA LEU A 88 -13.37 2.05 -9.25
C LEU A 88 -14.72 2.77 -9.26
N HIS A 89 -15.47 2.63 -8.16
CA HIS A 89 -16.78 3.25 -7.97
C HIS A 89 -16.62 4.59 -7.27
N THR A 90 -16.17 5.59 -8.02
CA THR A 90 -15.92 6.96 -7.52
C THR A 90 -17.18 7.80 -7.38
N ASP A 91 -18.29 7.36 -7.97
CA ASP A 91 -19.62 7.99 -7.90
C ASP A 91 -20.68 6.91 -7.64
N ASP A 92 -21.75 7.31 -6.96
CA ASP A 92 -22.90 6.48 -6.59
C ASP A 92 -23.55 5.86 -7.84
N ARG A 93 -23.56 6.58 -8.96
CA ARG A 93 -24.12 6.07 -10.23
C ARG A 93 -23.38 4.84 -10.74
N LEU A 94 -22.05 4.83 -10.65
CA LEU A 94 -21.22 3.70 -11.06
C LEU A 94 -21.41 2.53 -10.11
N ALA A 95 -21.46 2.80 -8.80
CA ALA A 95 -21.72 1.77 -7.79
C ALA A 95 -23.08 1.10 -8.01
N ILE A 96 -24.15 1.87 -8.20
CA ILE A 96 -25.51 1.35 -8.40
C ILE A 96 -25.59 0.52 -9.68
N LYS A 97 -24.97 0.98 -10.77
CA LYS A 97 -24.94 0.23 -12.03
C LYS A 97 -24.26 -1.13 -11.84
N ASP A 98 -23.12 -1.15 -11.17
CA ASP A 98 -22.38 -2.40 -10.95
C ASP A 98 -23.08 -3.34 -9.96
N ILE A 99 -23.72 -2.81 -8.91
CA ILE A 99 -24.61 -3.59 -8.03
C ILE A 99 -25.72 -4.25 -8.87
N THR A 100 -26.41 -3.48 -9.71
CA THR A 100 -27.53 -3.98 -10.52
C THR A 100 -27.10 -5.11 -11.44
N LYS A 101 -25.92 -4.95 -12.05
CA LYS A 101 -25.28 -5.97 -12.91
C LYS A 101 -24.90 -7.22 -12.12
N GLN A 102 -24.21 -7.08 -10.98
CA GLN A 102 -23.76 -8.21 -10.15
C GLN A 102 -24.95 -8.99 -9.55
N MET A 103 -26.06 -8.32 -9.25
CA MET A 103 -27.30 -8.97 -8.80
C MET A 103 -28.10 -9.63 -9.93
N LYS A 104 -27.64 -9.55 -11.19
CA LYS A 104 -28.35 -10.07 -12.38
C LYS A 104 -29.80 -9.55 -12.50
N LEU A 105 -30.06 -8.34 -12.00
CA LEU A 105 -31.38 -7.74 -12.06
C LEU A 105 -31.72 -7.23 -13.46
N GLU A 106 -30.74 -7.09 -14.34
CA GLU A 106 -30.95 -6.65 -15.72
C GLU A 106 -31.77 -7.67 -16.53
N GLU A 107 -31.66 -8.97 -16.26
CA GLU A 107 -32.43 -10.05 -16.92
C GLU A 107 -33.91 -10.12 -16.44
N LEU A 108 -34.23 -9.50 -15.30
CA LEU A 108 -35.60 -9.39 -14.75
C LEU A 108 -36.33 -8.10 -15.18
N VAL A 109 -35.62 -7.17 -15.83
CA VAL A 109 -36.05 -5.78 -16.02
C VAL A 109 -36.36 -5.45 -17.49
N ASP A 110 -36.45 -6.45 -18.38
CA ASP A 110 -36.86 -6.26 -19.78
C ASP A 110 -38.25 -5.62 -19.95
N ASP A 111 -39.07 -5.52 -18.90
CA ASP A 111 -40.41 -4.90 -18.98
C ASP A 111 -40.67 -3.68 -18.07
N LYS A 112 -39.70 -3.16 -17.29
CA LYS A 112 -39.96 -1.96 -16.44
C LYS A 112 -38.80 -0.96 -16.37
N ILE A 113 -39.02 0.15 -17.06
CA ILE A 113 -38.25 1.40 -17.04
C ILE A 113 -37.97 1.87 -15.59
N PHE A 114 -36.69 2.05 -15.24
CA PHE A 114 -36.28 2.69 -13.99
C PHE A 114 -36.69 4.17 -13.98
N MET A 115 -37.56 4.54 -13.04
CA MET A 115 -37.81 5.94 -12.70
C MET A 115 -36.68 6.49 -11.82
N SER A 116 -36.19 7.67 -12.23
CA SER A 116 -35.21 8.51 -11.55
C SER A 116 -35.58 8.76 -10.07
N PHE A 117 -34.67 8.44 -9.15
CA PHE A 117 -34.65 9.02 -7.80
C PHE A 117 -33.96 10.38 -7.84
N ALA A 118 -34.67 11.39 -8.36
CA ALA A 118 -34.34 12.79 -8.16
C ALA A 118 -35.51 13.49 -7.46
N GLY A 119 -35.23 14.11 -6.32
CA GLY A 119 -36.23 14.81 -5.52
C GLY A 119 -36.93 15.90 -6.31
N LYS A 120 -38.26 15.93 -6.24
CA LYS A 120 -39.05 17.07 -6.72
C LYS A 120 -38.88 18.23 -5.75
N THR A 121 -38.13 19.23 -6.17
CA THR A 121 -38.37 20.62 -5.79
C THR A 121 -39.76 21.02 -6.27
N THR A 122 -40.47 21.79 -5.45
CA THR A 122 -41.79 22.37 -5.73
C THR A 122 -41.75 23.30 -6.96
N PRO A 123 -42.90 23.48 -7.64
CA PRO A 123 -43.51 24.80 -7.60
C PRO A 123 -45.06 24.81 -7.55
N SER A 124 -45.55 26.01 -7.27
CA SER A 124 -46.91 26.57 -7.14
C SER A 124 -47.99 26.18 -8.17
N SER A 125 -49.24 26.21 -7.69
CA SER A 125 -50.58 26.08 -8.32
C SER A 125 -50.91 27.11 -9.43
N PRO A 126 -52.16 27.14 -9.98
CA PRO A 126 -53.12 26.09 -10.35
C PRO A 126 -53.60 26.23 -11.82
N ASP A 127 -54.19 25.19 -12.42
CA ASP A 127 -55.51 25.29 -13.07
C ASP A 127 -56.00 23.94 -13.62
N ARG A 128 -57.33 23.81 -13.63
CA ARG A 128 -58.13 22.61 -13.85
C ARG A 128 -58.26 22.30 -15.35
N ASP A 129 -58.27 21.01 -15.72
CA ASP A 129 -59.49 20.32 -16.15
C ASP A 129 -59.24 18.86 -16.60
N THR A 130 -60.02 17.97 -15.98
CA THR A 130 -60.55 16.68 -16.47
C THR A 130 -59.64 15.51 -16.87
N ASN A 131 -59.69 14.50 -15.98
CA ASN A 131 -59.94 13.08 -16.23
C ASN A 131 -58.98 12.26 -17.13
N LEU A 132 -58.06 11.56 -16.47
CA LEU A 132 -57.82 10.16 -16.79
C LEU A 132 -57.61 9.36 -15.50
N ASP A 133 -58.62 8.58 -15.15
CA ASP A 133 -58.59 7.61 -14.05
C ASP A 133 -57.48 6.57 -14.32
N LEU A 134 -56.40 6.63 -13.53
CA LEU A 134 -55.45 5.53 -13.40
C LEU A 134 -55.60 4.95 -11.98
N PRO A 135 -55.74 3.62 -11.87
CA PRO A 135 -56.11 2.99 -10.62
C PRO A 135 -55.02 3.22 -9.57
N VAL A 136 -55.46 3.80 -8.46
CA VAL A 136 -54.81 3.75 -7.16
C VAL A 136 -54.56 2.28 -6.83
N LEU A 137 -53.33 1.79 -7.06
CA LEU A 137 -52.84 0.59 -6.38
C LEU A 137 -52.56 0.98 -4.92
N SER A 138 -53.65 1.14 -4.17
CA SER A 138 -53.65 1.17 -2.72
C SER A 138 -53.05 -0.13 -2.21
N SER A 139 -52.01 0.01 -1.40
CA SER A 139 -51.85 -0.76 -0.16
C SER A 139 -51.97 -2.29 -0.27
N ARG A 140 -51.06 -2.91 -1.03
CA ARG A 140 -50.87 -4.37 -0.93
C ARG A 140 -49.40 -4.77 -0.89
N ALA A 141 -48.67 -4.21 0.08
CA ALA A 141 -47.47 -4.79 0.70
C ALA A 141 -46.97 -3.86 1.82
N GLN A 142 -47.79 -3.65 2.86
CA GLN A 142 -47.27 -3.10 4.11
C GLN A 142 -46.99 -4.30 5.03
N HIS A 143 -45.71 -4.43 5.39
CA HIS A 143 -45.13 -5.31 6.40
C HIS A 143 -45.07 -6.81 6.07
N ASP A 144 -43.93 -7.27 5.51
CA ASP A 144 -42.99 -8.09 6.28
C ASP A 144 -41.87 -8.71 5.40
N LYS A 145 -40.65 -8.68 5.96
CA LYS A 145 -39.36 -9.22 5.46
C LYS A 145 -38.69 -8.46 4.30
N ARG A 146 -37.95 -7.40 4.65
CA ARG A 146 -36.84 -6.91 3.82
C ARG A 146 -35.77 -8.01 3.76
N ALA A 147 -35.25 -8.31 2.57
CA ALA A 147 -34.16 -9.27 2.41
C ALA A 147 -32.98 -8.88 3.32
N PRO A 148 -32.41 -9.81 4.11
CA PRO A 148 -31.26 -9.50 4.95
C PRO A 148 -30.07 -9.02 4.11
N ILE A 149 -29.50 -7.87 4.48
CA ILE A 149 -28.27 -7.35 3.87
C ILE A 149 -27.20 -7.24 4.96
N CYS A 150 -26.06 -7.88 4.69
CA CYS A 150 -24.81 -7.75 5.43
C CYS A 150 -23.86 -6.86 4.63
N VAL A 151 -23.19 -5.92 5.30
CA VAL A 151 -22.27 -4.99 4.65
C VAL A 151 -20.92 -5.06 5.33
N VAL A 152 -19.90 -5.45 4.57
CA VAL A 152 -18.52 -5.54 5.03
C VAL A 152 -17.71 -4.38 4.47
N GLY A 153 -17.35 -3.47 5.37
CA GLY A 153 -16.45 -2.36 5.09
C GLY A 153 -15.01 -2.75 5.43
N VAL A 154 -14.11 -2.68 4.44
CA VAL A 154 -12.66 -2.84 4.64
C VAL A 154 -11.99 -1.48 4.43
N THR A 155 -11.18 -1.04 5.40
CA THR A 155 -10.38 0.20 5.27
C THR A 155 -9.12 0.13 6.14
N ALA A 156 -8.12 0.95 5.80
CA ALA A 156 -6.98 1.25 6.67
C ALA A 156 -7.19 2.51 7.54
N ARG A 157 -8.24 3.31 7.30
CA ARG A 157 -8.52 4.50 8.10
C ARG A 157 -9.19 4.14 9.41
N LEU A 158 -8.66 4.64 10.53
CA LEU A 158 -9.17 4.39 11.88
C LEU A 158 -10.30 5.34 12.28
N ASP A 159 -10.20 6.58 11.82
CA ASP A 159 -11.09 7.73 12.07
C ASP A 159 -12.35 7.71 11.18
N VAL A 160 -12.50 6.69 10.36
CA VAL A 160 -13.53 6.58 9.33
C VAL A 160 -14.97 6.68 9.83
N THR A 161 -15.26 6.38 11.10
CA THR A 161 -16.60 6.61 11.69
C THR A 161 -16.93 8.08 11.88
N GLU A 162 -15.93 8.95 11.93
CA GLU A 162 -16.08 10.40 12.01
C GLU A 162 -16.37 11.01 10.64
N LEU A 163 -15.93 10.33 9.57
CA LEU A 163 -16.21 10.71 8.19
C LEU A 163 -17.66 10.39 7.77
N LEU A 164 -18.39 9.58 8.54
CA LEU A 164 -19.78 9.23 8.22
C LEU A 164 -20.71 10.39 8.57
N GLU A 165 -21.55 10.80 7.61
CA GLU A 165 -22.64 11.73 7.86
C GLU A 165 -23.58 11.24 8.97
N LYS A 166 -24.18 12.16 9.72
CA LYS A 166 -25.04 11.85 10.88
C LYS A 166 -26.11 10.79 10.59
N ARG A 167 -26.76 10.87 9.43
CA ARG A 167 -27.82 9.93 9.00
C ARG A 167 -27.31 8.52 8.69
N VAL A 168 -26.06 8.38 8.27
CA VAL A 168 -25.40 7.09 8.00
C VAL A 168 -24.84 6.52 9.30
N LYS A 169 -24.18 7.37 10.09
CA LYS A 169 -23.66 7.02 11.41
C LYS A 169 -24.77 6.49 12.34
N SER A 170 -25.96 7.10 12.31
CA SER A 170 -27.11 6.62 13.09
C SER A 170 -27.61 5.23 12.69
N ARG A 171 -27.35 4.77 11.45
CA ARG A 171 -27.75 3.46 10.94
C ARG A 171 -26.61 2.44 10.99
N PHE A 172 -25.43 2.86 11.40
CA PHE A 172 -24.27 2.00 11.54
C PHE A 172 -24.41 1.16 12.83
N SER A 173 -24.10 -0.14 12.75
CA SER A 173 -24.17 -1.08 13.87
C SER A 173 -23.14 -0.82 14.97
N HIS A 174 -22.21 0.11 14.75
CA HIS A 174 -21.06 0.39 15.61
C HIS A 174 -20.12 -0.81 15.84
N ARG A 175 -20.25 -1.90 15.06
CA ARG A 175 -19.36 -3.06 15.15
C ARG A 175 -18.11 -2.85 14.32
N GLN A 176 -16.96 -2.89 14.98
CA GLN A 176 -15.64 -2.75 14.37
C GLN A 176 -14.72 -3.84 14.88
N VAL A 177 -14.08 -4.53 13.95
CA VAL A 177 -13.04 -5.50 14.20
C VAL A 177 -11.73 -4.87 13.78
N PHE A 178 -10.81 -4.68 14.71
CA PHE A 178 -9.49 -4.18 14.40
C PHE A 178 -8.50 -5.33 14.24
N LEU A 179 -7.78 -5.35 13.13
CA LEU A 179 -6.69 -6.28 12.88
C LEU A 179 -5.38 -5.54 13.13
N PHE A 180 -4.59 -6.04 14.07
CA PHE A 180 -3.28 -5.50 14.43
C PHE A 180 -2.20 -6.57 14.27
N PRO A 181 -0.97 -6.18 13.88
CA PRO A 181 0.16 -7.08 14.03
C PRO A 181 0.37 -7.44 15.51
N PRO A 182 1.02 -8.58 15.81
CA PRO A 182 1.29 -9.00 17.18
C PRO A 182 2.06 -7.93 17.97
N ALA A 183 1.61 -7.60 19.18
CA ALA A 183 2.23 -6.56 20.01
C ALA A 183 3.65 -6.92 20.45
N ASP A 184 3.90 -8.20 20.71
CA ASP A 184 5.25 -8.69 21.02
C ASP A 184 6.00 -9.03 19.72
N LYS A 185 7.09 -8.30 19.47
CA LYS A 185 7.99 -8.52 18.34
C LYS A 185 8.54 -9.94 18.30
N LYS A 186 8.79 -10.59 19.44
CA LYS A 186 9.31 -11.96 19.48
C LYS A 186 8.27 -12.95 18.99
N VAL A 187 7.02 -12.79 19.43
CA VAL A 187 5.89 -13.61 18.97
C VAL A 187 5.63 -13.38 17.48
N GLY A 188 5.65 -12.12 17.04
CA GLY A 188 5.46 -11.76 15.64
C GLY A 188 6.57 -12.29 14.73
N PHE A 189 7.83 -12.23 15.17
CA PHE A 189 8.95 -12.82 14.43
C PHE A 189 8.86 -14.35 14.37
N LYS A 190 8.48 -15.01 15.47
CA LYS A 190 8.22 -16.46 15.44
C LYS A 190 7.12 -16.82 14.44
N ALA A 191 6.03 -16.06 14.42
CA ALA A 191 4.96 -16.24 13.43
C ALA A 191 5.45 -15.99 11.99
N ARG A 192 6.37 -15.04 11.79
CA ARG A 192 7.01 -14.78 10.49
C ARG A 192 7.84 -15.97 9.99
N LEU A 193 8.60 -16.62 10.87
CA LEU A 193 9.34 -17.84 10.52
C LEU A 193 8.40 -19.01 10.20
N THR A 194 7.32 -19.18 10.99
CA THR A 194 6.30 -20.19 10.65
C THR A 194 5.62 -19.90 9.32
N LEU A 195 5.45 -18.61 8.95
CA LEU A 195 4.94 -18.25 7.63
C LEU A 195 5.97 -18.57 6.53
N LEU A 196 7.27 -18.32 6.76
CA LEU A 196 8.33 -18.70 5.82
C LEU A 196 8.27 -20.18 5.47
N GLU A 197 8.20 -21.04 6.50
CA GLU A 197 8.04 -22.49 6.35
C GLU A 197 6.80 -22.81 5.52
N LYS A 198 5.63 -22.30 5.92
CA LYS A 198 4.37 -22.55 5.22
C LYS A 198 4.35 -22.10 3.76
N LEU A 199 5.12 -21.07 3.40
CA LEU A 199 5.16 -20.54 2.04
C LEU A 199 6.15 -21.27 1.13
N LEU A 200 7.23 -21.83 1.69
CA LEU A 200 8.25 -22.52 0.93
C LEU A 200 8.06 -24.04 0.89
N LEU A 201 7.34 -24.61 1.87
CA LEU A 201 6.99 -26.03 1.87
C LEU A 201 6.00 -26.36 0.74
N LEU A 202 6.29 -27.44 0.04
CA LEU A 202 5.44 -27.96 -1.03
C LEU A 202 4.43 -28.97 -0.46
N PRO A 203 3.15 -28.88 -0.87
CA PRO A 203 2.15 -29.87 -0.51
C PRO A 203 2.42 -31.22 -1.21
N MET A 204 2.09 -32.32 -0.53
CA MET A 204 2.13 -33.68 -1.10
C MET A 204 0.92 -33.92 -2.01
N THR A 205 0.86 -33.21 -3.14
CA THR A 205 -0.24 -33.29 -4.11
C THR A 205 0.28 -33.56 -5.51
N GLU A 206 -0.46 -34.33 -6.31
CA GLU A 206 -0.14 -34.52 -7.74
C GLU A 206 -0.09 -33.17 -8.47
N PRO A 207 0.83 -32.97 -9.44
CA PRO A 207 1.66 -33.94 -10.14
C PRO A 207 3.10 -34.10 -9.61
N LEU A 208 3.41 -33.60 -8.39
CA LEU A 208 4.79 -33.57 -7.90
C LEU A 208 5.26 -34.96 -7.44
N GLU A 209 6.51 -35.31 -7.77
CA GLU A 209 7.11 -36.57 -7.32
C GLU A 209 7.33 -36.55 -5.80
N PRO A 210 6.83 -37.55 -5.04
CA PRO A 210 6.92 -37.55 -3.57
C PRO A 210 8.35 -37.44 -3.03
N VAL A 211 9.32 -38.04 -3.73
CA VAL A 211 10.75 -37.99 -3.35
C VAL A 211 11.27 -36.55 -3.44
N TYR A 212 10.96 -35.85 -4.54
CA TYR A 212 11.35 -34.47 -4.71
C TYR A 212 10.74 -33.56 -3.64
N VAL A 213 9.43 -33.72 -3.36
CA VAL A 213 8.74 -32.94 -2.32
C VAL A 213 9.38 -33.16 -0.95
N HIS A 214 9.72 -34.41 -0.61
CA HIS A 214 10.41 -34.71 0.64
C HIS A 214 11.79 -34.04 0.73
N CYS A 215 12.64 -34.21 -0.30
CA CYS A 215 13.97 -33.61 -0.33
C CYS A 215 13.92 -32.07 -0.28
N TRP A 216 12.99 -31.44 -1.01
CA TRP A 216 12.79 -30.00 -0.98
C TRP A 216 12.34 -29.53 0.40
N ASN A 217 11.36 -30.20 1.01
CA ASN A 217 10.83 -29.80 2.31
C ASN A 217 11.89 -29.93 3.43
N GLU A 218 12.68 -31.00 3.43
CA GLU A 218 13.84 -31.13 4.34
C GLU A 218 14.87 -30.01 4.12
N HIS A 219 15.17 -29.68 2.86
CA HIS A 219 16.07 -28.56 2.53
C HIS A 219 15.54 -27.23 3.07
N VAL A 220 14.26 -26.92 2.83
CA VAL A 220 13.60 -25.70 3.33
C VAL A 220 13.68 -25.61 4.86
N LEU A 221 13.46 -26.72 5.59
CA LEU A 221 13.58 -26.74 7.04
C LEU A 221 15.01 -26.43 7.50
N SER A 222 16.02 -26.93 6.78
CA SER A 222 17.42 -26.61 7.05
C SER A 222 17.72 -25.12 6.83
N ILE A 223 17.20 -24.52 5.75
CA ILE A 223 17.34 -23.09 5.42
C ILE A 223 16.62 -22.21 6.43
N VAL A 224 15.45 -22.60 6.93
CA VAL A 224 14.75 -21.85 7.99
C VAL A 224 15.50 -21.93 9.32
N ALA A 225 16.25 -23.00 9.57
CA ALA A 225 17.09 -23.15 10.75
C ALA A 225 18.40 -22.34 10.67
N ASP A 226 18.85 -22.00 9.47
CA ASP A 226 20.11 -21.30 9.21
C ASP A 226 20.18 -19.92 9.92
N PRO A 227 21.30 -19.61 10.63
CA PRO A 227 21.43 -18.38 11.39
C PRO A 227 21.48 -17.11 10.53
N GLU A 228 22.09 -17.17 9.34
CA GLU A 228 22.18 -16.04 8.43
C GLU A 228 20.82 -15.70 7.84
N VAL A 229 20.07 -16.73 7.40
CA VAL A 229 18.69 -16.57 6.92
C VAL A 229 17.79 -15.98 8.00
N ARG A 230 17.90 -16.47 9.25
CA ARG A 230 17.16 -15.93 10.40
C ARG A 230 17.54 -14.48 10.69
N HIS A 231 18.83 -14.13 10.58
CA HIS A 231 19.31 -12.77 10.78
C HIS A 231 18.74 -11.82 9.71
N VAL A 232 18.78 -12.21 8.43
CA VAL A 232 18.20 -11.45 7.32
C VAL A 232 16.68 -11.28 7.51
N CYS A 233 15.96 -12.37 7.82
CA CYS A 233 14.52 -12.32 8.06
C CYS A 233 14.17 -11.43 9.27
N LYS A 234 15.02 -11.42 10.31
CA LYS A 234 14.83 -10.55 11.47
C LYS A 234 15.03 -9.09 11.10
N ARG A 235 16.09 -8.76 10.35
CA ARG A 235 16.32 -7.40 9.83
C ARG A 235 15.14 -6.93 8.98
N LEU A 236 14.66 -7.78 8.08
CA LEU A 236 13.49 -7.49 7.25
C LEU A 236 12.25 -7.21 8.11
N TYR A 237 11.99 -8.02 9.14
CA TYR A 237 10.87 -7.85 10.05
C TYR A 237 10.97 -6.58 10.93
N ASP A 238 12.19 -6.23 11.36
CA ASP A 238 12.43 -5.01 12.13
C ASP A 238 12.25 -3.74 11.28
N SER A 239 12.54 -3.81 9.97
CA SER A 239 12.30 -2.74 9.01
C SER A 239 10.83 -2.62 8.60
N ASP A 240 10.19 -3.71 8.19
CA ASP A 240 8.77 -3.77 7.80
C ASP A 240 8.11 -5.07 8.28
N GLN A 241 7.02 -4.92 9.02
CA GLN A 241 6.25 -6.05 9.55
C GLN A 241 5.17 -6.53 8.58
N SER A 242 5.01 -5.90 7.42
CA SER A 242 3.99 -6.25 6.44
C SER A 242 4.26 -7.62 5.80
N GLU A 243 3.19 -8.41 5.64
CA GLU A 243 3.29 -9.68 4.92
C GLU A 243 3.54 -9.50 3.43
N ARG A 244 3.09 -8.39 2.85
CA ARG A 244 3.28 -8.08 1.44
C ARG A 244 4.76 -7.97 1.09
N THR A 245 5.50 -7.12 1.81
CA THR A 245 6.94 -6.94 1.59
C THR A 245 7.68 -8.26 1.75
N PHE A 246 7.31 -9.04 2.76
CA PHE A 246 7.87 -10.38 2.95
C PHE A 246 7.61 -11.34 1.77
N ARG A 247 6.38 -11.40 1.26
CA ARG A 247 6.06 -12.25 0.10
C ARG A 247 6.76 -11.79 -1.18
N THR A 248 6.85 -10.47 -1.40
CA THR A 248 7.60 -9.91 -2.54
C THR A 248 9.08 -10.26 -2.45
N PHE A 249 9.66 -10.15 -1.25
CA PHE A 249 11.04 -10.53 -0.99
C PHE A 249 11.29 -12.01 -1.30
N LEU A 250 10.42 -12.91 -0.81
CA LEU A 250 10.52 -14.35 -1.12
C LEU A 250 10.34 -14.64 -2.60
N ALA A 251 9.41 -13.96 -3.28
CA ALA A 251 9.21 -14.12 -4.72
C ALA A 251 10.48 -13.76 -5.51
N GLN A 252 11.22 -12.72 -5.09
CA GLN A 252 12.50 -12.37 -5.71
C GLN A 252 13.56 -13.46 -5.49
N ILE A 253 13.61 -14.07 -4.30
CA ILE A 253 14.52 -15.19 -4.03
C ILE A 253 14.17 -16.38 -4.93
N ILE A 254 12.91 -16.79 -4.95
CA ILE A 254 12.45 -17.95 -5.75
C ILE A 254 12.68 -17.69 -7.24
N SER A 255 12.54 -16.44 -7.71
CA SER A 255 12.78 -16.10 -9.12
C SER A 255 14.23 -16.23 -9.58
N LYS A 256 15.19 -16.36 -8.66
CA LYS A 256 16.60 -16.60 -8.98
C LYS A 256 16.94 -18.08 -9.15
N LEU A 257 16.02 -18.98 -8.82
CA LEU A 257 16.22 -20.41 -9.02
C LEU A 257 16.17 -20.71 -10.52
N ASP A 258 17.23 -21.31 -11.03
CA ASP A 258 17.35 -21.74 -12.42
C ASP A 258 17.95 -23.15 -12.49
N ILE A 259 18.35 -23.58 -13.69
CA ILE A 259 18.90 -24.92 -13.92
C ILE A 259 20.30 -25.06 -13.28
N ASP A 260 21.05 -23.96 -13.18
CA ASP A 260 22.40 -23.93 -12.62
C ASP A 260 22.39 -23.70 -11.11
N HIS A 261 21.30 -23.13 -10.57
CA HIS A 261 21.06 -22.81 -9.17
C HIS A 261 19.68 -23.34 -8.70
N MET A 262 19.62 -24.64 -8.44
CA MET A 262 18.36 -25.34 -8.12
C MET A 262 17.98 -25.33 -6.63
N THR A 263 18.86 -24.85 -5.76
CA THR A 263 18.68 -24.90 -4.30
C THR A 263 18.75 -23.52 -3.67
N LEU A 264 17.87 -23.25 -2.70
CA LEU A 264 17.92 -22.02 -1.93
C LEU A 264 19.15 -21.99 -1.01
N GLU A 265 19.94 -20.92 -1.06
CA GLU A 265 21.10 -20.72 -0.20
C GLU A 265 20.98 -19.45 0.67
N ALA A 266 21.72 -19.39 1.78
CA ALA A 266 21.78 -18.18 2.62
C ALA A 266 22.33 -16.94 1.86
N SER A 267 23.17 -17.18 0.84
CA SER A 267 23.70 -16.16 -0.08
C SER A 267 22.58 -15.46 -0.87
N ASP A 268 21.53 -16.18 -1.25
CA ASP A 268 20.36 -15.63 -1.95
C ASP A 268 19.58 -14.67 -1.09
N PHE A 269 19.37 -15.01 0.19
CA PHE A 269 18.68 -14.15 1.14
C PHE A 269 19.48 -12.87 1.36
N THR A 270 20.79 -12.98 1.56
CA THR A 270 21.66 -11.83 1.82
C THR A 270 21.79 -10.93 0.60
N SER A 271 22.02 -11.50 -0.59
CA SER A 271 22.13 -10.74 -1.83
C SER A 271 20.81 -10.06 -2.19
N THR A 272 19.68 -10.76 -2.03
CA THR A 272 18.35 -10.19 -2.26
C THR A 272 18.05 -9.10 -1.24
N PHE A 273 18.40 -9.28 0.03
CA PHE A 273 18.18 -8.26 1.05
C PHE A 273 18.96 -6.98 0.74
N THR A 274 20.25 -7.12 0.40
CA THR A 274 21.05 -5.98 -0.04
C THR A 274 20.41 -5.31 -1.25
N ALA A 275 19.98 -6.08 -2.25
CA ALA A 275 19.35 -5.55 -3.45
C ALA A 275 18.00 -4.85 -3.19
N PHE A 276 17.22 -5.37 -2.23
CA PHE A 276 15.88 -4.91 -1.86
C PHE A 276 15.93 -3.58 -1.08
N PHE A 277 16.94 -3.40 -0.24
CA PHE A 277 17.16 -2.20 0.56
C PHE A 277 18.27 -1.29 0.00
N ARG A 278 18.58 -1.40 -1.30
CA ARG A 278 19.49 -0.46 -1.97
C ARG A 278 18.92 0.95 -1.92
N ASP A 279 19.79 1.91 -1.65
CA ASP A 279 19.43 3.32 -1.77
C ASP A 279 19.47 3.74 -3.24
N THR A 280 18.30 3.89 -3.84
CA THR A 280 18.15 4.30 -5.24
C THR A 280 18.74 5.68 -5.52
N MET A 281 18.83 6.57 -4.53
CA MET A 281 19.46 7.88 -4.73
C MET A 281 20.97 7.73 -4.89
N VAL A 282 21.61 6.84 -4.14
CA VAL A 282 23.05 6.55 -4.31
C VAL A 282 23.31 5.98 -5.71
N ASP A 283 22.45 5.08 -6.19
CA ASP A 283 22.55 4.53 -7.55
C ASP A 283 22.42 5.65 -8.62
N VAL A 284 21.45 6.57 -8.47
CA VAL A 284 21.30 7.73 -9.35
C VAL A 284 22.55 8.61 -9.34
N LEU A 285 23.12 8.89 -8.15
CA LEU A 285 24.32 9.72 -8.01
C LEU A 285 25.55 9.07 -8.66
N THR A 286 25.70 7.74 -8.54
CA THR A 286 26.81 7.01 -9.18
C THR A 286 26.69 6.97 -10.72
N GLY A 287 25.49 7.19 -11.27
CA GLY A 287 25.25 7.27 -12.71
C GLY A 287 25.39 8.67 -13.32
N LEU A 288 25.71 9.70 -12.52
CA LEU A 288 25.90 11.07 -13.00
C LEU A 288 27.19 11.22 -13.80
N SER A 289 27.29 12.29 -14.60
CA SER A 289 28.56 12.69 -15.19
C SER A 289 29.53 13.26 -14.14
N VAL A 290 30.83 13.28 -14.45
CA VAL A 290 31.86 13.87 -13.58
C VAL A 290 31.53 15.34 -13.24
N LEU A 291 31.00 16.10 -14.20
CA LEU A 291 30.60 17.49 -13.96
C LEU A 291 29.45 17.60 -12.95
N GLU A 292 28.44 16.74 -13.08
CA GLU A 292 27.26 16.73 -12.24
C GLU A 292 27.57 16.30 -10.82
N ILE A 293 28.39 15.25 -10.63
CA ILE A 293 28.81 14.85 -9.28
C ILE A 293 29.66 15.94 -8.62
N CYS A 294 30.48 16.69 -9.38
CA CYS A 294 31.19 17.87 -8.84
C CYS A 294 30.23 18.96 -8.38
N LEU A 295 29.16 19.22 -9.13
CA LEU A 295 28.13 20.16 -8.72
C LEU A 295 27.38 19.66 -7.48
N VAL A 296 27.10 18.37 -7.37
CA VAL A 296 26.49 17.76 -6.17
C VAL A 296 27.41 17.91 -4.95
N ILE A 297 28.72 17.68 -5.09
CA ILE A 297 29.70 17.91 -4.02
C ILE A 297 29.71 19.38 -3.60
N ALA A 298 29.69 20.31 -4.57
CA ALA A 298 29.60 21.74 -4.29
C ALA A 298 28.30 22.11 -3.56
N MET A 299 27.17 21.51 -3.93
CA MET A 299 25.88 21.67 -3.24
C MET A 299 25.91 21.09 -1.81
N LYS A 300 26.50 19.91 -1.60
CA LYS A 300 26.71 19.31 -0.27
C LYS A 300 27.46 20.29 0.63
N HIS A 301 28.64 20.75 0.21
CA HIS A 301 29.45 21.68 1.00
C HIS A 301 28.73 23.02 1.24
N GLN A 302 28.00 23.52 0.25
CA GLN A 302 27.20 24.73 0.43
C GLN A 302 26.09 24.50 1.47
N THR A 303 25.46 23.33 1.48
CA THR A 303 24.40 23.00 2.44
C THR A 303 24.96 22.81 3.85
N GLU A 304 26.15 22.24 4.01
CA GLU A 304 26.81 22.04 5.31
C GLU A 304 27.29 23.36 5.93
N ILE A 305 27.86 24.27 5.13
CA ILE A 305 28.36 25.56 5.65
C ILE A 305 27.22 26.47 6.12
N TYR A 306 26.06 26.39 5.47
CA TYR A 306 24.91 27.26 5.72
C TYR A 306 23.72 26.50 6.34
N ASP A 307 23.98 25.38 7.03
CA ASP A 307 23.00 24.62 7.84
C ASP A 307 21.65 24.36 7.14
N GLY A 308 21.69 23.88 5.90
CA GLY A 308 20.47 23.52 5.16
C GLY A 308 19.78 24.68 4.42
N ASP A 309 20.39 25.87 4.40
CA ASP A 309 19.80 27.03 3.72
C ASP A 309 19.59 26.80 2.21
N PRO A 310 18.53 27.39 1.63
CA PRO A 310 18.29 27.35 0.19
C PRO A 310 19.47 27.84 -0.66
N LEU A 311 19.79 27.12 -1.73
CA LEU A 311 20.87 27.44 -2.66
C LEU A 311 20.36 27.91 -4.02
N ASN A 312 21.08 28.79 -4.70
CA ASN A 312 20.83 29.12 -6.10
C ASN A 312 22.02 28.71 -6.98
N PHE A 313 21.86 28.84 -8.31
CA PHE A 313 22.92 28.44 -9.25
C PHE A 313 24.22 29.22 -9.02
N GLU A 314 24.15 30.51 -8.70
CA GLU A 314 25.34 31.33 -8.48
C GLU A 314 26.15 30.90 -7.26
N MET A 315 25.48 30.56 -6.15
CA MET A 315 26.14 30.08 -4.94
C MET A 315 26.91 28.77 -5.21
N VAL A 316 26.27 27.84 -5.92
CA VAL A 316 26.90 26.57 -6.32
C VAL A 316 28.03 26.80 -7.30
N LEU A 317 27.84 27.69 -8.29
CA LEU A 317 28.86 28.02 -9.28
C LEU A 317 30.10 28.62 -8.61
N GLN A 318 29.94 29.56 -7.68
CA GLN A 318 31.06 30.14 -6.94
C GLN A 318 31.83 29.08 -6.14
N ARG A 319 31.11 28.11 -5.55
CA ARG A 319 31.73 26.99 -4.83
C ARG A 319 32.49 26.06 -5.77
N TYR A 320 31.88 25.71 -6.90
CA TYR A 320 32.49 24.90 -7.95
C TYR A 320 33.74 25.56 -8.53
N LEU A 321 33.71 26.86 -8.81
CA LEU A 321 34.88 27.59 -9.32
C LEU A 321 36.03 27.64 -8.31
N LYS A 322 35.72 27.81 -7.01
CA LYS A 322 36.74 27.70 -5.95
C LYS A 322 37.39 26.31 -5.95
N PHE A 323 36.58 25.26 -6.11
CA PHE A 323 37.06 23.88 -6.18
C PHE A 323 37.97 23.63 -7.40
N VAL A 324 37.53 24.04 -8.60
CA VAL A 324 38.31 23.91 -9.85
C VAL A 324 39.59 24.75 -9.82
N SER A 325 39.55 25.97 -9.28
CA SER A 325 40.73 26.84 -9.21
C SER A 325 41.88 26.26 -8.37
N GLN A 326 41.57 25.33 -7.47
CA GLN A 326 42.54 24.63 -6.63
C GLN A 326 43.12 23.38 -7.34
N ASN A 327 42.50 22.92 -8.43
CA ASN A 327 42.90 21.74 -9.20
C ASN A 327 43.34 22.12 -10.62
N SER A 328 44.64 22.10 -10.88
CA SER A 328 45.25 22.46 -12.17
C SER A 328 44.85 21.55 -13.35
N SER A 329 44.19 20.43 -13.08
CA SER A 329 43.83 19.37 -14.04
C SER A 329 42.39 19.46 -14.58
N ALA A 330 41.53 20.30 -13.99
CA ALA A 330 40.15 20.43 -14.42
C ALA A 330 40.01 21.48 -15.54
N GLU A 331 39.54 21.05 -16.71
CA GLU A 331 39.24 21.96 -17.81
C GLU A 331 38.18 22.99 -17.38
N THR A 332 38.39 24.26 -17.72
CA THR A 332 37.44 25.34 -17.43
C THR A 332 36.15 25.13 -18.23
N VAL A 333 35.14 24.55 -17.59
CA VAL A 333 33.83 24.31 -18.20
C VAL A 333 33.07 25.62 -18.37
N GLN A 334 32.49 25.84 -19.56
CA GLN A 334 31.72 27.05 -19.83
C GLN A 334 30.43 27.10 -19.00
N ARG A 335 30.07 28.30 -18.54
CA ARG A 335 28.86 28.55 -17.73
C ARG A 335 27.55 27.97 -18.31
N PRO A 336 27.26 28.04 -19.63
CA PRO A 336 26.04 27.45 -20.18
C PRO A 336 25.98 25.92 -20.02
N VAL A 337 27.14 25.25 -19.99
CA VAL A 337 27.22 23.80 -19.76
C VAL A 337 26.92 23.48 -18.29
N LEU A 338 27.47 24.26 -17.36
CA LEU A 338 27.17 24.15 -15.93
C LEU A 338 25.68 24.38 -15.63
N LEU A 339 25.06 25.36 -16.31
CA LEU A 339 23.64 25.62 -16.16
C LEU A 339 22.78 24.46 -16.70
N LYS A 340 23.19 23.83 -17.81
CA LYS A 340 22.52 22.63 -18.33
C LYS A 340 22.64 21.44 -17.36
N ALA A 341 23.82 21.22 -16.79
CA ALA A 341 24.03 20.18 -15.77
C ALA A 341 23.19 20.46 -14.51
N PHE A 342 23.12 21.70 -14.05
CA PHE A 342 22.27 22.10 -12.92
C PHE A 342 20.77 21.86 -13.19
N GLU A 343 20.28 22.19 -14.39
CA GLU A 343 18.89 21.89 -14.77
C GLU A 343 18.64 20.38 -14.91
N HIS A 344 19.63 19.59 -15.33
CA HIS A 344 19.52 18.13 -15.34
C HIS A 344 19.43 17.56 -13.92
N LEU A 345 20.27 18.01 -12.98
CA LEU A 345 20.18 17.63 -11.55
C LEU A 345 18.80 17.96 -10.95
N LYS A 346 18.20 19.08 -11.37
CA LYS A 346 16.82 19.43 -11.00
C LYS A 346 15.79 18.49 -11.62
N SER A 347 15.97 18.06 -12.87
CA SER A 347 15.07 17.09 -13.50
C SER A 347 15.15 15.70 -12.86
N LEU A 348 16.29 15.36 -12.24
CA LEU A 348 16.49 14.15 -11.44
C LEU A 348 16.00 14.29 -9.99
N GLU A 349 15.37 15.41 -9.64
CA GLU A 349 14.88 15.72 -8.29
C GLU A 349 15.96 15.70 -7.18
N ILE A 350 17.24 15.81 -7.55
CA ILE A 350 18.35 16.01 -6.60
C ILE A 350 18.23 17.38 -5.91
N ILE A 351 17.70 18.36 -6.65
CA ILE A 351 17.33 19.68 -6.16
C ILE A 351 15.89 20.03 -6.54
N THR A 352 15.17 20.69 -5.63
CA THR A 352 13.79 21.14 -5.88
C THR A 352 13.63 22.64 -5.65
N PRO A 353 12.89 23.36 -6.50
CA PRO A 353 12.71 24.81 -6.34
C PRO A 353 11.88 25.12 -5.09
N ILE A 354 12.24 26.18 -4.38
CA ILE A 354 11.48 26.68 -3.23
C ILE A 354 10.56 27.82 -3.69
N GLY A 355 9.29 27.71 -3.33
CA GLY A 355 8.26 28.70 -3.65
C GLY A 355 7.49 28.41 -4.95
N LYS A 356 6.43 29.18 -5.19
CA LYS A 356 5.64 29.08 -6.43
C LYS A 356 6.50 29.53 -7.61
N THR A 357 6.30 28.92 -8.77
CA THR A 357 6.96 29.25 -10.04
C THR A 357 6.57 30.64 -10.54
N ASN A 358 7.08 31.69 -9.88
CA ASN A 358 7.00 33.05 -10.38
C ASN A 358 7.88 33.14 -11.64
N LYS A 359 7.24 33.42 -12.78
CA LYS A 359 7.91 33.58 -14.08
C LYS A 359 8.87 34.79 -14.12
N GLU A 360 8.82 35.66 -13.11
CA GLU A 360 9.61 36.90 -13.03
C GLU A 360 11.05 36.70 -12.55
N ILE A 361 11.35 35.60 -11.85
CA ILE A 361 12.70 35.34 -11.34
C ILE A 361 13.50 34.58 -12.40
N GLN A 362 14.65 35.14 -12.80
CA GLN A 362 15.63 34.50 -13.66
C GLN A 362 16.05 33.13 -13.11
N LYS A 363 16.31 32.17 -14.00
CA LYS A 363 16.48 30.75 -13.62
C LYS A 363 17.67 30.55 -12.68
N GLU A 364 18.71 31.35 -12.85
CA GLU A 364 19.98 31.31 -12.12
C GLU A 364 19.84 31.75 -10.65
N TYR A 365 18.90 32.65 -10.37
CA TYR A 365 18.69 33.20 -9.02
C TYR A 365 17.56 32.53 -8.25
N ARG A 366 16.91 31.53 -8.85
CA ARG A 366 15.88 30.76 -8.17
C ARG A 366 16.51 29.91 -7.07
N LEU A 367 15.92 29.98 -5.88
CA LEU A 367 16.33 29.19 -4.74
C LEU A 367 15.81 27.75 -4.87
N HIS A 368 16.67 26.81 -4.51
CA HIS A 368 16.42 25.38 -4.54
C HIS A 368 16.82 24.76 -3.19
N ARG A 369 16.15 23.68 -2.82
CA ARG A 369 16.51 22.81 -1.72
C ARG A 369 17.28 21.62 -2.26
N PHE A 370 18.39 21.30 -1.63
CA PHE A 370 19.11 20.05 -1.85
C PHE A 370 18.43 18.91 -1.10
N LEU A 371 18.07 17.82 -1.80
CA LEU A 371 17.29 16.72 -1.23
C LEU A 371 18.14 15.51 -0.81
N VAL A 372 19.44 15.52 -1.12
CA VAL A 372 20.35 14.40 -0.87
C VAL A 372 21.07 14.60 0.46
N THR A 373 21.24 13.53 1.22
CA THR A 373 21.97 13.57 2.50
C THR A 373 23.50 13.55 2.28
N SER A 374 24.25 14.06 3.25
CA SER A 374 25.72 14.01 3.20
C SER A 374 26.22 12.56 3.07
N ASP A 375 25.61 11.62 3.79
CA ASP A 375 25.95 10.19 3.74
C ASP A 375 25.74 9.58 2.34
N GLN A 376 24.64 9.91 1.67
CA GLN A 376 24.37 9.44 0.31
C GLN A 376 25.42 9.96 -0.69
N VAL A 377 25.82 11.23 -0.57
CA VAL A 377 26.90 11.80 -1.40
C VAL A 377 28.23 11.09 -1.10
N ASN A 378 28.56 10.88 0.17
CA ASN A 378 29.79 10.18 0.59
C ASN A 378 29.85 8.76 0.01
N GLU A 379 28.75 8.03 0.10
CA GLU A 379 28.66 6.67 -0.42
C GLU A 379 28.76 6.65 -1.95
N ALA A 380 28.08 7.57 -2.63
CA ALA A 380 28.12 7.67 -4.09
C ALA A 380 29.53 8.02 -4.59
N VAL A 381 30.21 8.98 -3.96
CA VAL A 381 31.59 9.38 -4.32
C VAL A 381 32.56 8.21 -4.17
N LYS A 382 32.43 7.39 -3.11
CA LYS A 382 33.25 6.19 -2.91
C LYS A 382 33.02 5.11 -3.98
N LYS A 383 31.79 5.02 -4.50
CA LYS A 383 31.40 4.03 -5.52
C LYS A 383 31.55 4.53 -6.96
N PHE A 384 31.83 5.82 -7.17
CA PHE A 384 31.81 6.45 -8.49
C PHE A 384 32.95 5.94 -9.39
N PRO A 385 32.64 5.34 -10.57
CA PRO A 385 33.67 4.83 -11.46
C PRO A 385 34.38 5.99 -12.20
N GLY A 386 35.71 6.06 -12.07
CA GLY A 386 36.52 7.00 -12.86
C GLY A 386 36.48 8.46 -12.36
N LEU A 387 36.20 8.69 -11.08
CA LEU A 387 36.36 10.01 -10.49
C LEU A 387 37.85 10.43 -10.55
N PRO A 388 38.19 11.60 -11.09
CA PRO A 388 39.58 12.07 -11.11
C PRO A 388 40.16 12.10 -9.69
N THR A 389 41.39 11.58 -9.53
CA THR A 389 42.04 11.42 -8.23
C THR A 389 42.13 12.73 -7.44
N ASP A 390 42.31 13.85 -8.13
CA ASP A 390 42.40 15.18 -7.53
C ASP A 390 41.09 15.57 -6.82
N ILE A 391 39.95 15.19 -7.42
CA ILE A 391 38.61 15.46 -6.88
C ILE A 391 38.37 14.62 -5.63
N LEU A 392 38.80 13.35 -5.66
CA LEU A 392 38.70 12.44 -4.53
C LEU A 392 39.60 12.91 -3.35
N LEU A 393 40.84 13.30 -3.64
CA LEU A 393 41.79 13.78 -2.63
C LEU A 393 41.28 15.05 -1.96
N GLN A 394 40.79 16.02 -2.73
CA GLN A 394 40.26 17.26 -2.17
C GLN A 394 38.98 17.04 -1.37
N TYR A 395 38.11 16.13 -1.81
CA TYR A 395 36.94 15.70 -1.05
C TYR A 395 37.33 15.13 0.32
N THR A 396 38.26 14.18 0.34
CA THR A 396 38.74 13.56 1.58
C THR A 396 39.47 14.54 2.50
N PHE A 397 40.19 15.52 1.94
CA PHE A 397 40.91 16.53 2.72
C PHE A 397 39.95 17.50 3.44
N VAL A 398 38.87 17.90 2.75
CA VAL A 398 37.83 18.77 3.33
C VAL A 398 37.08 18.05 4.46
N GLU A 399 36.78 16.76 4.31
CA GLU A 399 36.17 15.96 5.38
C GLU A 399 37.09 15.75 6.58
N SER A 400 38.41 15.70 6.39
CA SER A 400 39.38 15.55 7.50
C SER A 400 39.70 16.85 8.25
N SER A 401 39.31 18.00 7.68
CA SER A 401 39.61 19.35 8.22
C SER A 401 38.42 19.99 8.94
N GLN A 402 37.28 19.31 8.99
CA GLN A 402 36.11 19.62 9.82
C GLN A 402 36.02 18.61 10.96
#